data_AF-A0A833HLJ5-F1
#
_entry.id   AF-A0A833HLJ5-F1
#
_cell.length_a   1.000
_cell.length_b   1.000
_cell.length_c   1.000
_cell.angle_alpha   90.00
_cell.angle_beta   90.00
_cell.angle_gamma   90.00
#
_symmetry.space_group_name_H-M   'P 1'
#
loop_
_entity.id
_entity.type
_entity.pdbx_description
1 polymer ?
#
loop_
_entity_poly.entity_id
_entity_poly.type
_entity_poly.pdbx_seq_one_letter_code
_entity_poly.pdbx_strand_id
1 'polypeptide(L)'
;MGVLRLHALRSGEVAMSTRTLFYAILAFAAVLAGACGQPSAEDLANGDDALAALRSPVRSARYDGAFWNREAVQSTPLWQDAVAYCRTPGNSAAPNCQTVGLVLSTIELERAAKEAKRQLQELFEQSKHLAPLPPIRRPNAPPGRQD
;
A
#
# COMPACT_ATOMS: atom_id res chain seq x y z
N MET A 1 78.23 3.93 -4.36
CA MET A 1 78.00 4.22 -2.93
C MET A 1 76.55 4.68 -2.78
N GLY A 2 75.67 3.81 -2.29
CA GLY A 2 74.25 4.12 -2.08
C GLY A 2 73.69 3.12 -1.07
N VAL A 3 73.44 3.60 0.16
CA VAL A 3 73.10 2.76 1.32
C VAL A 3 71.61 2.50 1.32
N LEU A 4 71.20 1.23 1.20
CA LEU A 4 69.82 0.80 1.45
C LEU A 4 69.49 0.97 2.95
N ARG A 5 68.48 1.78 3.26
CA ARG A 5 67.87 1.85 4.60
C ARG A 5 66.73 0.84 4.69
N LEU A 6 66.95 -0.22 5.46
CA LEU A 6 65.93 -1.15 5.93
C LEU A 6 65.01 -0.42 6.94
N HIS A 7 63.72 -0.28 6.63
CA HIS A 7 62.72 0.18 7.59
C HIS A 7 62.32 -0.99 8.50
N ALA A 8 62.79 -0.95 9.74
CA ALA A 8 62.38 -1.88 10.79
C ALA A 8 60.91 -1.61 11.18
N LEU A 9 60.03 -2.58 10.93
CA LEU A 9 58.67 -2.59 11.47
C LEU A 9 58.74 -2.87 12.97
N ARG A 10 58.51 -1.82 13.75
CA ARG A 10 58.44 -1.84 15.22
C ARG A 10 57.14 -2.54 15.64
N SER A 11 57.27 -3.79 16.10
CA SER A 11 56.18 -4.51 16.76
C SER A 11 55.93 -3.88 18.12
N GLY A 12 54.93 -3.01 18.21
CA GLY A 12 54.45 -2.46 19.47
C GLY A 12 53.45 -3.42 20.10
N GLU A 13 53.86 -4.18 21.11
CA GLU A 13 52.93 -4.87 22.01
C GLU A 13 52.16 -3.81 22.80
N VAL A 14 50.93 -3.54 22.38
CA VAL A 14 50.00 -2.69 23.15
C VAL A 14 49.51 -3.54 24.30
N ALA A 15 50.02 -3.29 25.52
CA ALA A 15 49.46 -3.85 26.74
C ALA A 15 48.03 -3.32 26.90
N MET A 16 47.07 -4.08 26.37
CA MET A 16 45.66 -3.72 26.36
C MET A 16 45.15 -3.80 27.81
N SER A 17 44.81 -2.64 28.38
CA SER A 17 44.27 -2.54 29.73
C SER A 17 43.04 -3.43 29.87
N THR A 18 42.97 -4.20 30.97
CA THR A 18 41.84 -5.11 31.28
C THR A 18 40.49 -4.41 31.24
N ARG A 19 40.46 -3.09 31.51
CA ARG A 19 39.26 -2.25 31.38
C ARG A 19 38.81 -2.11 29.92
N THR A 20 39.75 -1.90 29.00
CA THR A 20 39.45 -1.78 27.56
C THR A 20 38.93 -3.08 26.97
N LEU A 21 39.50 -4.22 27.42
CA LEU A 21 39.00 -5.55 27.05
C LEU A 21 37.55 -5.76 27.54
N PHE A 22 37.25 -5.37 28.78
CA PHE A 22 35.92 -5.50 29.35
C PHE A 22 34.86 -4.67 28.60
N TYR A 23 35.17 -3.42 28.25
CA TYR A 23 34.26 -2.59 27.44
C TYR A 23 34.07 -3.14 26.02
N ALA A 24 35.13 -3.68 25.41
CA ALA A 24 35.02 -4.32 24.10
C ALA A 24 34.11 -5.56 24.13
N ILE A 25 34.23 -6.39 25.18
CA ILE A 25 33.36 -7.55 25.38
C ILE A 25 31.90 -7.13 25.62
N LEU A 26 31.67 -6.11 26.46
CA LEU A 26 30.32 -5.60 26.71
C LEU A 26 29.67 -5.02 25.44
N ALA A 27 30.41 -4.26 24.65
CA ALA A 27 29.93 -3.71 23.38
C ALA A 27 29.61 -4.84 22.38
N PHE A 28 30.46 -5.86 22.31
CA PHE A 28 30.24 -7.01 21.43
C PHE A 28 29.05 -7.87 21.87
N ALA A 29 28.88 -8.08 23.19
CA ALA A 29 27.74 -8.78 23.76
C ALA A 29 26.42 -8.04 23.51
N ALA A 30 26.41 -6.70 23.57
CA ALA A 30 25.23 -5.90 23.26
C ALA A 30 24.82 -6.01 21.78
N VAL A 31 25.79 -6.06 20.86
CA VAL A 31 25.52 -6.26 19.42
C VAL A 31 24.99 -7.67 19.14
N LEU A 32 25.54 -8.70 19.80
CA LEU A 32 25.05 -10.08 19.65
C LEU A 32 23.65 -10.28 20.25
N ALA A 33 23.34 -9.63 21.37
CA ALA A 33 22.02 -9.68 21.98
C ALA A 33 20.94 -9.02 21.11
N GLY A 34 21.28 -7.98 20.34
CA GLY A 34 20.36 -7.33 19.40
C GLY A 34 20.00 -8.16 18.16
N ALA A 35 20.81 -9.17 17.82
CA ALA A 35 20.62 -9.98 16.61
C ALA A 35 19.73 -11.23 16.82
N CYS A 36 19.47 -11.62 18.07
CA CYS A 36 18.87 -12.92 18.39
C CYS A 36 17.34 -12.91 18.60
N GLY A 37 16.60 -11.89 18.14
CA GLY A 37 15.18 -11.76 18.51
C GLY A 37 14.27 -11.00 17.56
N GLN A 38 14.65 -10.79 16.29
CA GLN A 38 13.70 -10.21 15.34
C GLN A 38 12.65 -11.26 14.95
N PRO A 39 11.35 -10.93 15.04
CA PRO A 39 10.30 -11.82 14.56
C PRO A 39 10.51 -12.08 13.07
N SER A 40 10.22 -13.32 12.63
CA SER A 40 10.28 -13.64 11.21
C SER A 40 9.26 -12.81 10.42
N ALA A 41 9.42 -12.73 9.09
CA ALA A 41 8.44 -12.04 8.25
C ALA A 41 7.06 -12.71 8.36
N GLU A 42 7.04 -14.02 8.52
CA GLU A 42 5.85 -14.85 8.75
C GLU A 42 5.21 -14.54 10.11
N ASP A 43 6.01 -14.39 11.18
CA ASP A 43 5.52 -14.00 12.51
C ASP A 43 4.94 -12.59 12.48
N LEU A 44 5.58 -11.66 11.75
CA LEU A 44 5.04 -10.31 11.56
C LEU A 44 3.75 -10.32 10.74
N ALA A 45 3.68 -11.12 9.67
CA ALA A 45 2.50 -11.22 8.81
C ALA A 45 1.31 -11.85 9.54
N ASN A 46 1.56 -12.79 10.44
CA ASN A 46 0.53 -13.58 11.11
C ASN A 46 0.46 -13.33 12.63
N GLY A 47 1.10 -12.28 13.12
CA GLY A 47 0.98 -11.82 14.51
C GLY A 47 -0.40 -11.21 14.78
N ASP A 48 -0.63 -10.77 16.01
CA ASP A 48 -1.94 -10.24 16.44
C ASP A 48 -2.19 -8.77 16.04
N ASP A 49 -1.16 -8.09 15.51
CA ASP A 49 -1.28 -6.73 15.01
C ASP A 49 -1.46 -6.71 13.48
N ALA A 50 -2.68 -6.45 13.05
CA ALA A 50 -3.05 -6.35 11.64
C ALA A 50 -2.35 -5.18 10.92
N LEU A 51 -2.06 -4.07 11.59
CA LEU A 51 -1.33 -2.94 10.98
C LEU A 51 0.15 -3.26 10.82
N ALA A 52 0.75 -3.96 11.78
CA ALA A 52 2.11 -4.44 11.66
C ALA A 52 2.24 -5.42 10.48
N ALA A 53 1.25 -6.30 10.28
CA ALA A 53 1.23 -7.25 9.17
C ALA A 53 1.24 -6.57 7.78
N LEU A 54 0.70 -5.34 7.65
CA LEU A 54 0.76 -4.58 6.40
C LEU A 54 2.20 -4.27 5.95
N ARG A 55 3.14 -4.20 6.90
CA ARG A 55 4.57 -3.95 6.64
C ARG A 55 5.33 -5.22 6.30
N SER A 56 4.74 -6.40 6.51
CA SER A 56 5.43 -7.66 6.25
C SER A 56 5.67 -7.84 4.74
N PRO A 57 6.87 -8.26 4.32
CA PRO A 57 7.14 -8.65 2.94
C PRO A 57 6.49 -9.99 2.57
N VAL A 58 5.85 -10.69 3.52
CA VAL A 58 5.13 -11.94 3.30
C VAL A 58 3.63 -11.71 3.47
N ARG A 59 2.83 -12.34 2.61
CA ARG A 59 1.37 -12.27 2.70
C ARG A 59 0.87 -12.98 3.97
N SER A 60 0.00 -12.31 4.70
CA SER A 60 -0.70 -12.86 5.87
C SER A 60 -1.75 -13.89 5.43
N ALA A 61 -1.81 -15.01 6.15
CA ALA A 61 -2.91 -15.96 6.06
C ALA A 61 -4.09 -15.58 6.97
N ARG A 62 -3.86 -14.70 7.96
CA ARG A 62 -4.89 -14.27 8.94
C ARG A 62 -5.70 -13.07 8.45
N TYR A 63 -5.05 -12.11 7.80
CA TYR A 63 -5.63 -10.84 7.39
C TYR A 63 -5.98 -10.84 5.90
N ASP A 64 -6.88 -11.74 5.53
CA ASP A 64 -7.33 -11.95 4.16
C ASP A 64 -8.42 -10.94 3.72
N GLY A 65 -8.94 -11.12 2.51
CA GLY A 65 -9.98 -10.25 1.97
C GLY A 65 -11.27 -10.27 2.80
N ALA A 66 -11.62 -11.40 3.42
CA ALA A 66 -12.82 -11.51 4.24
C ALA A 66 -12.66 -10.74 5.56
N PHE A 67 -11.47 -10.80 6.17
CA PHE A 67 -11.12 -9.95 7.32
C PHE A 67 -11.26 -8.47 6.96
N TRP A 68 -10.55 -8.01 5.93
CA TRP A 68 -10.57 -6.59 5.55
C TRP A 68 -11.95 -6.11 5.11
N ASN A 69 -12.75 -6.96 4.46
CA ASN A 69 -14.12 -6.62 4.11
C ASN A 69 -15.01 -6.40 5.35
N ARG A 70 -14.86 -7.21 6.40
CA ARG A 70 -15.59 -6.99 7.67
C ARG A 70 -15.20 -5.69 8.34
N GLU A 71 -13.91 -5.38 8.38
CA GLU A 71 -13.40 -4.12 8.93
C GLU A 71 -13.92 -2.91 8.13
N ALA A 72 -13.93 -3.03 6.80
CA ALA A 72 -14.41 -1.98 5.91
C ALA A 72 -15.91 -1.72 6.03
N VAL A 73 -16.74 -2.78 6.06
CA VAL A 73 -18.20 -2.66 6.24
C VAL A 73 -18.54 -2.00 7.58
N GLN A 74 -17.80 -2.34 8.64
CA GLN A 74 -17.99 -1.75 9.97
C GLN A 74 -17.33 -0.37 10.11
N SER A 75 -16.58 0.10 9.11
CA SER A 75 -15.85 1.38 9.13
C SER A 75 -14.99 1.56 10.39
N THR A 76 -14.31 0.48 10.79
CA THR A 76 -13.51 0.49 12.02
C THR A 76 -12.32 1.45 11.92
N PRO A 77 -11.78 1.94 13.06
CA PRO A 77 -10.54 2.70 13.05
C PRO A 77 -9.39 1.94 12.38
N LEU A 78 -9.32 0.62 12.60
CA LEU A 78 -8.33 -0.26 11.98
C LEU A 78 -8.39 -0.20 10.43
N TRP A 79 -9.60 -0.21 9.85
CA TRP A 79 -9.76 -0.05 8.41
C TRP A 79 -9.24 1.30 7.91
N GLN A 80 -9.54 2.39 8.62
CA GLN A 80 -9.11 3.74 8.24
C GLN A 80 -7.58 3.84 8.24
N ASP A 81 -6.94 3.31 9.29
CA ASP A 81 -5.49 3.28 9.43
C ASP A 81 -4.82 2.42 8.35
N ALA A 82 -5.41 1.25 8.04
CA ALA A 82 -4.92 0.37 6.98
C ALA A 82 -4.96 1.04 5.60
N VAL A 83 -6.08 1.72 5.28
CA VAL A 83 -6.22 2.47 4.03
C VAL A 83 -5.22 3.62 3.96
N ALA A 84 -5.06 4.37 5.05
CA ALA A 84 -4.08 5.47 5.11
C ALA A 84 -2.65 4.97 4.89
N TYR A 85 -2.27 3.87 5.55
CA TYR A 85 -0.96 3.24 5.38
C TYR A 85 -0.73 2.80 3.93
N CYS A 86 -1.68 2.07 3.33
CA CYS A 86 -1.53 1.51 1.99
C CYS A 86 -1.63 2.54 0.86
N ARG A 87 -2.23 3.72 1.10
CA ARG A 87 -2.24 4.84 0.15
C ARG A 87 -0.93 5.64 0.14
N THR A 88 -0.07 5.46 1.13
CA THR A 88 1.24 6.12 1.17
C THR A 88 2.10 5.65 -0.02
N PRO A 89 2.75 6.57 -0.78
CA PRO A 89 3.62 6.18 -1.89
C PRO A 89 4.67 5.16 -1.48
N GLY A 90 4.79 4.07 -2.24
CA GLY A 90 5.71 2.96 -1.96
C GLY A 90 5.10 1.81 -1.16
N ASN A 91 3.99 2.01 -0.44
CA ASN A 91 3.37 0.95 0.37
C ASN A 91 2.32 0.14 -0.41
N SER A 92 1.72 0.70 -1.46
CA SER A 92 0.64 0.03 -2.22
C SER A 92 1.08 -1.29 -2.87
N ALA A 93 2.37 -1.45 -3.15
CA ALA A 93 2.94 -2.67 -3.71
C ALA A 93 3.18 -3.77 -2.66
N ALA A 94 3.09 -3.46 -1.36
CA ALA A 94 3.29 -4.44 -0.30
C ALA A 94 2.25 -5.58 -0.41
N PRO A 95 2.64 -6.85 -0.21
CA PRO A 95 1.75 -8.00 -0.47
C PRO A 95 0.41 -7.95 0.26
N ASN A 96 0.39 -7.41 1.49
CA ASN A 96 -0.81 -7.28 2.31
C ASN A 96 -1.65 -6.05 1.94
N CYS A 97 -1.02 -4.98 1.43
CA CYS A 97 -1.74 -3.82 0.92
C CYS A 97 -2.53 -4.10 -0.36
N GLN A 98 -2.13 -5.12 -1.14
CA GLN A 98 -2.91 -5.58 -2.29
C GLN A 98 -4.31 -6.04 -1.87
N THR A 99 -4.43 -6.77 -0.76
CA THR A 99 -5.70 -7.27 -0.24
C THR A 99 -6.60 -6.11 0.22
N VAL A 100 -6.04 -5.15 0.96
CA VAL A 100 -6.74 -3.91 1.35
C VAL A 100 -7.23 -3.14 0.11
N GLY A 101 -6.37 -3.01 -0.89
CA GLY A 101 -6.67 -2.32 -2.15
C GLY A 101 -7.83 -2.98 -2.92
N LEU A 102 -7.90 -4.31 -2.97
CA LEU A 102 -9.01 -5.03 -3.60
C LEU A 102 -10.35 -4.71 -2.93
N VAL A 103 -10.40 -4.74 -1.60
CA VAL A 103 -11.62 -4.38 -0.83
C VAL A 103 -11.99 -2.91 -1.08
N LEU A 104 -11.02 -2.00 -0.98
CA LEU A 104 -11.26 -0.57 -1.20
C LEU A 104 -11.80 -0.29 -2.61
N SER A 105 -11.20 -0.88 -3.64
CA SER A 105 -11.62 -0.69 -5.03
C SER A 105 -13.06 -1.16 -5.28
N THR A 106 -13.47 -2.24 -4.61
CA THR A 106 -14.85 -2.77 -4.70
C THR A 106 -15.84 -1.78 -4.09
N ILE A 107 -15.54 -1.23 -2.91
CA ILE A 107 -16.38 -0.23 -2.24
C ILE A 107 -16.49 1.05 -3.07
N GLU A 108 -15.37 1.52 -3.64
CA GLU A 108 -15.35 2.71 -4.49
C GLU A 108 -16.16 2.48 -5.78
N LEU A 109 -16.05 1.29 -6.39
CA LEU A 109 -16.82 0.92 -7.58
C LEU A 109 -18.31 0.86 -7.29
N GLU A 110 -18.72 0.24 -6.19
CA GLU A 110 -20.13 0.19 -5.79
C GLU A 110 -20.70 1.59 -5.52
N ARG A 111 -19.92 2.46 -4.88
CA ARG A 111 -20.31 3.86 -4.65
C ARG A 111 -20.50 4.59 -5.98
N ALA A 112 -19.56 4.44 -6.91
CA ALA A 112 -19.65 5.05 -8.23
C ALA A 112 -20.86 4.53 -9.01
N ALA A 113 -21.15 3.23 -8.96
CA ALA A 113 -22.31 2.64 -9.61
C ALA A 113 -23.65 3.16 -9.03
N LYS A 114 -23.73 3.30 -7.70
CA LYS A 114 -24.91 3.88 -7.02
C LYS A 114 -25.13 5.33 -7.43
N GLU A 115 -24.07 6.12 -7.52
CA GLU A 115 -24.16 7.52 -7.94
C GLU A 115 -24.56 7.64 -9.41
N ALA A 116 -23.95 6.87 -10.31
CA ALA A 116 -24.32 6.85 -11.72
C ALA A 116 -25.80 6.47 -11.93
N LYS A 117 -26.30 5.50 -11.16
CA LYS A 117 -27.72 5.13 -11.19
C LYS A 117 -28.62 6.29 -10.77
N ARG A 118 -28.25 7.01 -9.71
CA ARG A 118 -28.99 8.19 -9.24
C ARG A 118 -29.06 9.26 -10.32
N GLN A 119 -27.92 9.60 -10.93
CA GLN A 119 -27.83 10.59 -11.99
C GLN A 119 -28.71 10.21 -13.20
N LEU A 120 -28.69 8.95 -13.60
CA LEU A 120 -29.52 8.46 -14.69
C LEU A 120 -31.02 8.61 -14.37
N GLN A 121 -31.42 8.34 -13.13
CA GLN A 121 -32.80 8.49 -12.70
C GLN A 121 -33.23 9.96 -12.71
N GLU A 122 -32.37 10.88 -12.26
CA GLU A 122 -32.62 12.33 -12.33
C GLU A 122 -32.78 12.82 -13.78
N LEU A 123 -31.90 12.37 -14.69
CA LEU A 123 -32.01 12.67 -16.12
C LEU A 123 -33.31 12.14 -16.72
N PHE A 124 -33.72 10.93 -16.33
CA PHE A 124 -34.96 10.34 -16.79
C PHE A 124 -36.17 11.17 -16.32
N GLU A 125 -36.20 11.59 -15.05
CA GLU A 125 -37.26 12.48 -14.55
C GLU A 125 -37.26 13.83 -15.28
N GLN A 126 -36.10 14.44 -15.51
CA GLN A 126 -36.01 15.68 -16.29
C GLN A 126 -36.57 15.51 -17.71
N SER A 127 -36.30 14.37 -18.34
CA SER A 127 -36.79 14.08 -19.70
C SER A 127 -38.31 14.03 -19.80
N LYS A 128 -39.02 13.67 -18.72
CA LYS A 128 -40.49 13.66 -18.69
C LYS A 128 -41.10 15.06 -18.80
N HIS A 129 -40.34 16.09 -18.42
CA HIS A 129 -40.79 17.49 -18.51
C HIS A 129 -40.42 18.16 -19.84
N LEU A 130 -39.63 17.49 -20.69
CA LEU A 130 -39.37 17.97 -22.04
C LEU A 130 -40.62 17.73 -22.89
N ALA A 131 -41.16 18.81 -23.47
CA ALA A 131 -42.30 18.72 -24.37
C ALA A 131 -42.00 17.78 -25.55
N PRO A 132 -43.03 17.11 -26.13
CA PRO A 132 -42.85 16.32 -27.35
C PRO A 132 -42.13 17.14 -28.41
N LEU A 133 -41.11 16.56 -29.04
CA LEU A 133 -40.41 17.21 -30.14
C LEU A 133 -41.44 17.66 -31.18
N PRO A 134 -41.36 18.91 -31.69
CA PRO A 134 -42.25 19.33 -32.74
C PRO A 134 -42.10 18.38 -33.93
N PRO A 135 -43.20 18.04 -34.63
CA PRO A 135 -43.14 17.12 -35.76
C PRO A 135 -42.12 17.63 -36.78
N ILE A 136 -41.17 16.76 -37.14
CA ILE A 136 -40.15 17.08 -38.15
C ILE A 136 -40.89 17.36 -39.45
N ARG A 137 -40.87 18.63 -39.87
CA ARG A 137 -41.38 19.04 -41.18
C ARG A 137 -40.46 18.42 -42.22
N ARG A 138 -40.92 17.35 -42.88
CA ARG A 138 -40.19 16.78 -44.02
C ARG A 138 -40.02 17.91 -45.06
N PRO A 139 -38.79 18.17 -45.56
CA PRO A 139 -38.61 19.05 -46.70
C PRO A 139 -39.53 18.59 -47.81
N ASN A 140 -40.35 19.49 -48.35
CA ASN A 140 -41.22 19.18 -49.47
C ASN A 140 -40.38 18.55 -50.58
N ALA A 141 -40.83 17.40 -51.09
CA ALA A 141 -40.22 16.77 -52.26
C ALA A 141 -40.23 17.80 -53.41
N PRO A 142 -39.13 17.93 -54.17
CA PRO A 142 -39.08 18.86 -55.30
C PRO A 142 -40.22 18.53 -56.28
N PRO A 143 -40.89 19.55 -56.85
CA PRO A 143 -41.98 19.32 -57.79
C PRO A 143 -41.46 18.48 -58.96
N GLY A 144 -42.13 17.35 -59.20
CA GLY A 144 -41.85 16.49 -60.34
C GLY A 144 -41.94 17.30 -61.62
N ARG A 145 -40.84 17.27 -62.38
CA ARG A 145 -40.77 17.75 -63.77
C ARG A 145 -41.82 16.98 -64.56
N GLN A 146 -42.88 17.66 -65.01
CA GLN A 146 -43.78 17.15 -66.04
C GLN A 146 -43.20 17.58 -67.37
N ASP A 147 -42.91 16.59 -68.21
CA ASP A 147 -42.42 16.74 -69.58
C ASP A 147 -43.55 17.19 -70.53
#